data_AF-A0AAW2P8I6-F1
#
_entry.id   AF-A0AAW2P8I6-F1
#
_cell.length_a   1.000
_cell.length_b   1.000
_cell.length_c   1.000
_cell.angle_alpha   90.00
_cell.angle_beta   90.00
_cell.angle_gamma   90.00
#
_symmetry.space_group_name_H-M   'P 1'
#
loop_
_entity.id
_entity.type
_entity.pdbx_description
1 polymer ?
#
loop_
_entity_poly.entity_id
_entity_poly.type
_entity_poly.pdbx_seq_one_letter_code
_entity_poly.pdbx_strand_id
1 'polypeptide(L)'
;MLAQSKNKAILEGPVCNGSQVIGWHTNEKSKRLRRFHVDMSGFAFNSTILWDPKRWHRPTSDPIRQLDTVKEGFQETTFIEQIVEDESQMEGIPPGCYRIMNWHLHIESHELLYPKGWMLQKNLHVVTPSN
;
A
#
# COMPACT_ATOMS: atom_id res chain seq x y z
N MET A 1 14.63 -7.36 -20.00
CA MET A 1 14.69 -5.90 -20.24
C MET A 1 13.25 -5.39 -20.24
N LEU A 2 12.92 -4.37 -19.44
CA LEU A 2 11.60 -3.76 -19.48
C LEU A 2 11.43 -3.10 -20.86
N ALA A 3 10.66 -3.74 -21.74
CA ALA A 3 10.36 -3.21 -23.06
C ALA A 3 9.39 -2.03 -22.91
N GLN A 4 9.54 -1.02 -23.77
CA GLN A 4 8.62 0.12 -23.83
C GLN A 4 7.25 -0.38 -24.31
N SER A 5 6.41 -0.78 -23.37
CA SER A 5 5.04 -1.20 -23.63
C SER A 5 4.19 0.01 -24.02
N LYS A 6 3.26 -0.17 -24.96
CA LYS A 6 2.22 0.82 -25.31
C LYS A 6 1.21 1.04 -24.17
N ASN A 7 1.36 0.35 -23.04
CA ASN A 7 0.50 0.51 -21.88
C ASN A 7 0.77 1.87 -21.23
N LYS A 8 -0.30 2.68 -21.14
CA LYS A 8 -0.29 3.97 -20.46
C LYS A 8 0.05 3.73 -18.99
N ALA A 9 1.27 4.08 -18.57
CA ALA A 9 1.65 4.02 -17.17
C ALA A 9 0.71 4.93 -16.35
N ILE A 10 0.23 4.42 -15.23
CA ILE A 10 -0.55 5.21 -14.29
C ILE A 10 0.47 6.05 -13.49
N LEU A 11 0.37 7.37 -13.64
CA LEU A 11 1.14 8.31 -12.82
C LEU A 11 0.27 8.71 -11.63
N GLU A 12 0.76 8.39 -10.44
CA GLU A 12 0.17 8.75 -9.15
C GLU A 12 1.23 9.35 -8.25
N GLY A 13 0.85 10.37 -7.49
CA GLY A 13 1.75 10.98 -6.51
C GLY A 13 1.27 12.33 -5.98
N PRO A 14 1.98 12.88 -4.99
CA PRO A 14 1.65 14.16 -4.39
C PRO A 14 1.95 15.33 -5.34
N VAL A 15 1.11 16.36 -5.26
CA VAL A 15 1.38 17.69 -5.82
C VAL A 15 1.97 18.53 -4.70
N CYS A 16 3.13 19.14 -4.95
CA CYS A 16 3.92 19.78 -3.90
C CYS A 16 4.25 21.24 -4.22
N ASN A 17 4.24 22.09 -3.20
CA ASN A 17 4.81 23.43 -3.21
C ASN A 17 6.06 23.44 -2.33
N GLY A 18 7.24 23.36 -2.95
CA GLY A 18 8.45 23.02 -2.20
C GLY A 18 8.34 21.62 -1.60
N SER A 19 8.63 21.46 -0.30
CA SER A 19 8.44 20.19 0.40
C SER A 19 7.02 19.96 0.92
N GLN A 20 6.12 20.95 0.85
CA GLN A 20 4.76 20.80 1.38
C GLN A 20 3.87 20.10 0.35
N VAL A 21 3.14 19.06 0.78
CA VAL A 21 2.11 18.43 -0.06
C VAL A 21 0.84 19.28 -0.02
N ILE A 22 0.30 19.60 -1.20
CA ILE A 22 -0.90 20.45 -1.37
C ILE A 22 -2.06 19.73 -2.07
N GLY A 23 -1.86 18.46 -2.43
CA GLY A 23 -2.87 17.65 -3.08
C GLY A 23 -2.25 16.46 -3.81
N TRP A 24 -3.03 15.87 -4.73
CA TRP A 24 -2.68 14.62 -5.38
C TRP A 24 -2.95 14.65 -6.88
N HIS A 25 -2.04 14.03 -7.64
CA HIS A 25 -2.24 13.70 -9.04
C HIS A 25 -2.53 12.20 -9.16
N THR A 26 -3.61 11.84 -9.85
CA THR A 26 -3.88 10.47 -10.31
C THR A 26 -4.58 10.52 -11.65
N ASN A 27 -4.21 9.59 -12.53
CA ASN A 27 -4.93 9.34 -13.78
C ASN A 27 -5.98 8.22 -13.65
N GLU A 28 -6.15 7.65 -12.46
CA GLU A 28 -7.05 6.55 -12.18
C GLU A 28 -8.41 7.04 -11.66
N LYS A 29 -9.47 6.86 -12.46
CA LYS A 29 -10.81 7.37 -12.12
C LYS A 29 -11.48 6.64 -10.95
N SER A 30 -11.13 5.38 -10.72
CA SER A 30 -11.68 4.52 -9.65
C SER A 30 -11.25 4.97 -8.25
N LYS A 31 -10.07 5.60 -8.13
CA LYS A 31 -9.48 6.01 -6.85
C LYS A 31 -9.93 7.38 -6.34
N ARG A 32 -10.79 8.10 -7.06
CA ARG A 32 -11.26 9.46 -6.70
C ARG A 32 -11.95 9.59 -5.33
N LEU A 33 -12.32 8.49 -4.71
CA LEU A 33 -12.98 8.48 -3.40
C LEU A 33 -12.00 8.45 -2.22
N ARG A 34 -10.69 8.31 -2.48
CA ARG A 34 -9.66 8.30 -1.43
C ARG A 34 -9.21 9.73 -1.14
N ARG A 35 -8.91 10.03 0.13
CA ARG A 35 -8.27 11.29 0.52
C ARG A 35 -6.81 11.29 0.07
N PHE A 36 -6.10 10.22 0.43
CA PHE A 36 -4.68 10.05 0.11
C PHE A 36 -4.52 9.11 -1.08
N HIS A 37 -4.00 9.63 -2.20
CA HIS A 37 -3.74 8.87 -3.42
C HIS A 37 -2.30 8.34 -3.43
N VAL A 38 -2.02 7.45 -2.48
CA VAL A 38 -0.70 6.81 -2.33
C VAL A 38 -0.85 5.31 -2.44
N ASP A 39 0.14 4.67 -3.08
CA ASP A 39 0.32 3.22 -3.04
C ASP A 39 1.11 2.80 -1.79
N MET A 40 1.09 1.52 -1.43
CA MET A 40 1.74 1.01 -0.20
C MET A 40 3.23 1.39 -0.10
N SER A 41 3.89 1.52 -1.25
CA SER A 41 5.32 1.86 -1.35
C SER A 41 5.58 3.36 -1.56
N GLY A 42 4.54 4.18 -1.66
CA GLY A 42 4.62 5.61 -1.98
C GLY A 42 4.75 6.54 -0.78
N PHE A 43 4.74 6.03 0.44
CA PHE A 43 4.92 6.82 1.67
C PHE A 43 5.85 6.13 2.66
N ALA A 44 6.35 6.92 3.59
CA ALA A 44 7.07 6.47 4.77
C ALA A 44 6.64 7.33 5.97
N PHE A 45 6.86 6.83 7.17
CA PHE A 45 6.55 7.55 8.40
C PHE A 45 7.59 7.22 9.47
N ASN A 46 7.75 8.11 10.44
CA ASN A 46 8.61 7.84 11.58
C ASN A 46 8.02 6.71 12.43
N SER A 47 8.73 5.60 12.56
CA SER A 47 8.26 4.41 13.25
C SER A 47 7.83 4.66 14.69
N THR A 48 8.40 5.67 15.36
CA THR A 48 8.02 6.04 16.74
C THR A 48 6.53 6.31 16.88
N ILE A 49 5.85 6.70 15.79
CA ILE A 49 4.42 6.94 15.78
C ILE A 49 3.61 5.72 16.18
N LEU A 50 4.06 4.50 15.86
CA LEU A 50 3.34 3.26 16.18
C LEU A 50 3.21 3.03 17.69
N TRP A 51 4.00 3.72 18.49
CA TRP A 51 3.99 3.63 19.95
C TRP A 51 3.58 4.94 20.63
N ASP A 52 3.03 5.91 19.90
CA ASP A 52 2.58 7.19 20.49
C ASP A 52 1.17 7.06 21.09
N PRO A 53 1.02 6.94 22.42
CA PRO A 53 -0.27 6.73 23.05
C PRO A 53 -1.23 7.91 22.85
N LYS A 54 -0.70 9.13 22.64
CA LYS A 54 -1.52 10.33 22.43
C LYS A 54 -2.16 10.30 21.06
N ARG A 55 -1.40 9.94 20.02
CA ARG A 55 -1.91 9.82 18.64
C ARG A 55 -2.94 8.71 18.51
N TRP A 56 -2.68 7.56 19.13
CA TRP A 56 -3.59 6.41 19.05
C TRP A 56 -4.74 6.45 20.05
N HIS A 57 -4.81 7.50 20.88
CA HIS A 57 -5.81 7.65 21.95
C HIS A 57 -5.90 6.39 22.85
N ARG A 58 -4.77 5.73 23.07
CA ARG A 58 -4.69 4.47 23.82
C ARG A 58 -3.76 4.61 25.01
N PRO A 59 -4.20 4.20 26.22
CA PRO A 59 -3.36 4.24 27.41
C PRO A 59 -2.33 3.09 27.45
N THR A 60 -2.46 2.05 26.62
CA THR A 60 -1.59 0.87 26.63
C THR A 60 -0.63 0.85 25.45
N SER A 61 0.56 0.28 25.65
CA SER A 61 1.57 0.05 24.61
C SER A 61 1.32 -1.23 23.79
N ASP A 62 0.10 -1.77 23.84
CA ASP A 62 -0.24 -2.99 23.12
C ASP A 62 -0.16 -2.77 21.61
N PRO A 63 0.25 -3.78 20.83
CA PRO A 63 0.34 -3.64 19.37
C PRO A 63 -0.97 -3.18 18.75
N ILE A 64 -0.89 -2.18 17.88
CA ILE A 64 -2.04 -1.73 17.10
C ILE A 64 -2.27 -2.74 15.99
N ARG A 65 -3.46 -3.36 15.97
CA ARG A 65 -3.91 -4.16 14.84
C ARG A 65 -4.54 -3.23 13.82
N GLN A 66 -3.94 -3.18 12.63
CA GLN A 66 -4.62 -2.58 11.48
C GLN A 66 -5.83 -3.44 11.13
N LEU A 67 -6.96 -2.79 10.88
CA LEU A 67 -8.22 -3.48 10.55
C LEU A 67 -8.03 -4.28 9.26
N ASP A 68 -8.33 -5.57 9.31
CA ASP A 68 -8.36 -6.50 8.18
C ASP A 68 -9.66 -6.36 7.37
N THR A 69 -10.63 -5.59 7.86
CA THR A 69 -11.94 -5.35 7.25
C THR A 69 -11.97 -4.21 6.23
N VAL A 70 -10.83 -3.55 5.98
CA VAL A 70 -10.76 -2.41 5.05
C VAL A 70 -10.97 -2.89 3.61
N LYS A 71 -11.83 -2.17 2.88
CA LYS A 71 -12.11 -2.45 1.47
C LYS A 71 -10.81 -2.46 0.66
N GLU A 72 -10.70 -3.38 -0.29
CA GLU A 72 -9.54 -3.49 -1.19
C GLU A 72 -9.18 -2.13 -1.81
N GLY A 73 -7.91 -1.78 -1.71
CA GLY A 73 -7.36 -0.50 -2.14
C GLY A 73 -7.58 0.68 -1.19
N PHE A 74 -8.31 0.55 -0.08
CA PHE A 74 -8.43 1.64 0.90
C PHE A 74 -7.47 1.49 2.09
N GLN A 75 -6.63 0.45 2.08
CA GLN A 75 -5.74 0.13 3.20
C GLN A 75 -4.77 1.26 3.52
N GLU A 76 -4.18 1.87 2.49
CA GLU A 76 -3.20 2.94 2.61
C GLU A 76 -3.84 4.22 3.15
N THR A 77 -4.93 4.69 2.50
CA THR A 77 -5.62 5.92 2.93
C THR A 77 -6.18 5.78 4.34
N THR A 78 -6.77 4.62 4.69
CA THR A 78 -7.29 4.38 6.04
C THR A 78 -6.18 4.38 7.10
N PHE A 79 -4.98 3.89 6.78
CA PHE A 79 -3.85 3.96 7.69
C PHE A 79 -3.32 5.39 7.85
N ILE A 80 -3.13 6.11 6.73
CA ILE A 80 -2.61 7.48 6.74
C ILE A 80 -3.57 8.43 7.48
N GLU A 81 -4.89 8.27 7.32
CA GLU A 81 -5.91 9.05 8.03
C GLU A 81 -5.88 8.87 9.56
N GLN A 82 -5.29 7.80 10.07
CA GLN A 82 -5.09 7.61 11.51
C GLN A 82 -3.86 8.36 12.05
N ILE A 83 -2.98 8.78 11.15
CA ILE A 83 -1.65 9.32 11.46
C ILE A 83 -1.56 10.81 11.16
N VAL A 84 -2.20 11.27 10.10
CA VAL A 84 -2.24 12.69 9.72
C VAL A 84 -3.65 13.15 9.47
N GLU A 85 -3.93 14.41 9.81
CA GLU A 85 -5.23 15.04 9.58
C GLU A 85 -5.44 15.36 8.09
N ASP A 86 -4.39 15.86 7.44
CA ASP A 86 -4.42 16.32 6.06
C ASP A 86 -3.03 16.31 5.39
N GLU A 87 -3.01 16.65 4.11
CA GLU A 87 -1.80 16.75 3.30
C GLU A 87 -0.77 17.75 3.85
N SER A 88 -1.19 18.75 4.62
CA SER A 88 -0.27 19.78 5.14
C SER A 88 0.70 19.22 6.18
N GLN A 89 0.39 18.08 6.79
CA GLN A 89 1.27 17.34 7.70
C GLN A 89 2.21 16.37 6.97
N MET A 90 2.13 16.28 5.64
CA MET A 90 2.96 15.41 4.82
C MET A 90 4.09 16.20 4.16
N GLU A 91 5.23 15.54 4.02
CA GLU A 91 6.39 16.08 3.30
C GLU A 91 6.62 15.35 1.97
N GLY A 92 6.88 16.13 0.93
CA GLY A 92 7.21 15.65 -0.41
C GLY A 92 8.71 15.47 -0.58
N ILE A 93 9.13 14.27 -0.96
CA ILE A 93 10.54 13.93 -1.21
C ILE A 93 10.69 13.42 -2.66
N PRO A 94 11.56 14.03 -3.48
CA PRO A 94 12.33 15.24 -3.21
C PRO A 94 11.43 16.49 -3.17
N PRO A 95 11.92 17.65 -2.68
CA PRO A 95 11.19 18.90 -2.75
C PRO A 95 10.70 19.18 -4.18
N GLY A 96 9.41 19.49 -4.32
CA GLY A 96 8.71 19.71 -5.58
C GLY A 96 8.15 18.45 -6.24
N CYS A 97 8.39 17.25 -5.68
CA CYS A 97 7.78 15.98 -6.09
C CYS A 97 7.91 15.67 -7.59
N TYR A 98 8.97 16.20 -8.22
CA TYR A 98 9.14 16.19 -9.69
C TYR A 98 9.83 14.93 -10.22
N ARG A 99 10.28 14.03 -9.34
CA ARG A 99 11.07 12.84 -9.72
C ARG A 99 10.35 11.57 -9.31
N ILE A 100 10.18 10.66 -10.27
CA ILE A 100 9.70 9.29 -10.01
C ILE A 100 10.84 8.50 -9.38
N MET A 101 10.65 8.07 -8.13
CA MET A 101 11.64 7.30 -7.37
C MET A 101 11.19 5.86 -7.07
N ASN A 102 9.95 5.51 -7.40
CA ASN A 102 9.36 4.22 -7.12
C ASN A 102 8.47 3.76 -8.29
N TRP A 103 8.48 2.46 -8.57
CA TRP A 103 7.81 1.82 -9.69
C TRP A 103 7.06 0.59 -9.20
N HIS A 104 5.72 0.64 -9.24
CA HIS A 104 4.89 -0.54 -9.02
C HIS A 104 4.82 -1.34 -10.31
N LEU A 105 5.64 -2.40 -10.40
CA LEU A 105 5.71 -3.28 -11.56
C LEU A 105 4.94 -4.59 -11.29
N HIS A 106 3.92 -4.85 -12.11
CA HIS A 106 3.32 -6.19 -12.16
C HIS A 106 4.19 -7.07 -13.06
N ILE A 107 4.92 -7.97 -12.44
CA ILE A 107 5.71 -8.99 -13.14
C ILE A 107 4.85 -10.26 -13.18
N GLU A 108 4.46 -10.65 -14.38
CA GLU A 108 3.78 -11.93 -14.60
C GLU A 108 4.72 -13.09 -14.28
N SER A 109 4.19 -14.19 -13.74
CA SER A 109 4.99 -15.39 -13.52
C SER A 109 5.37 -16.02 -14.87
N HIS A 110 6.67 -16.18 -15.12
CA HIS A 110 7.13 -16.96 -16.26
C HIS A 110 6.95 -18.44 -15.94
N GLU A 111 5.91 -19.02 -16.53
CA GLU A 111 5.50 -20.42 -16.43
C GLU A 111 5.19 -20.86 -14.98
N LEU A 112 4.10 -21.60 -14.81
CA LEU A 112 3.76 -22.23 -13.54
C LEU A 112 4.74 -23.37 -13.27
N LEU A 113 5.99 -23.06 -12.93
CA LEU A 113 6.93 -24.00 -12.36
C LEU A 113 6.47 -24.28 -10.92
N TYR A 114 5.43 -25.10 -10.81
CA TYR A 114 5.04 -25.68 -9.53
C TYR A 114 6.28 -26.38 -8.97
N PRO A 115 6.73 -26.05 -7.74
CA PRO A 115 7.95 -26.64 -7.19
C PRO A 115 7.84 -28.17 -7.27
N LYS A 116 8.84 -28.83 -7.86
CA LYS A 116 8.88 -30.30 -7.95
C LYS A 116 8.76 -30.85 -6.52
N GLY A 117 7.63 -31.50 -6.23
CA GLY A 117 7.29 -32.02 -4.88
C GLY A 117 6.04 -31.43 -4.24
N TRP A 118 5.47 -30.36 -4.80
CA TRP A 118 4.23 -29.73 -4.29
C TRP A 118 2.97 -30.20 -5.04
N MET A 119 3.11 -31.16 -5.97
CA MET A 119 1.97 -31.85 -6.57
C MET A 119 1.58 -33.06 -5.71
N LEU A 120 0.33 -33.07 -5.24
CA LEU A 120 -0.25 -34.26 -4.62
C LEU A 120 -0.35 -35.36 -5.68
N GLN A 121 0.35 -36.49 -5.47
CA GLN A 121 0.24 -37.63 -6.39
C GLN A 121 -1.14 -38.29 -6.35
N LYS A 122 -1.88 -38.09 -5.26
CA LYS A 122 -3.25 -38.59 -5.05
C LYS A 122 -4.03 -37.57 -4.23
N ASN A 123 -5.34 -37.50 -4.44
CA ASN A 123 -6.24 -36.67 -3.63
C ASN A 123 -6.15 -37.06 -2.16
N LEU A 124 -6.28 -36.07 -1.27
CA LEU A 124 -6.37 -36.33 0.17
C LEU A 124 -7.64 -37.13 0.47
N HIS A 125 -7.51 -38.20 1.26
CA HIS A 125 -8.64 -38.98 1.70
C HIS A 125 -9.29 -38.35 2.93
N VAL A 126 -10.62 -38.41 3.00
CA VAL A 126 -11.38 -38.00 4.19
C VAL A 126 -11.03 -38.96 5.34
N VAL A 127 -10.57 -38.40 6.46
CA VAL A 127 -10.43 -39.15 7.72
C VAL A 127 -11.73 -39.01 8.49
N THR A 128 -12.60 -40.02 8.39
CA THR A 128 -13.78 -40.13 9.28
C THR A 128 -13.34 -40.73 10.62
N PRO A 129 -13.74 -40.17 11.77
CA PRO A 129 -13.52 -40.82 13.06
C PRO A 129 -14.23 -42.18 13.09
N SER A 130 -13.55 -43.20 13.62
CA SER A 130 -14.18 -44.50 13.90
C SER A 130 -15.17 -44.35 15.06
N ASN A 131 -16.42 -44.78 14.84
CA ASN A 131 -17.45 -44.90 15.89
C ASN A 131 -17.00 -45.82 17.03
#